data_AF-G1Q094-F1
#
_entry.id   AF-G1Q094-F1
#
_cell.length_a   1.000
_cell.length_b   1.000
_cell.length_c   1.000
_cell.angle_alpha   90.00
_cell.angle_beta   90.00
_cell.angle_gamma   90.00
#
_symmetry.space_group_name_H-M   'P 1'
#
loop_
_entity.id
_entity.type
_entity.pdbx_description
1 polymer ?
#
loop_
_entity_poly.entity_id
_entity_poly.type
_entity_poly.pdbx_seq_one_letter_code
_entity_poly.pdbx_strand_id
1 'polypeptide(L)'
;YPTDAYGTLEFQGGGYCNKAMYIRVSYDTKPDALLHLMVKDWQLELPKLLISVHGGLQSFQMQPKLKQVFGKGLVKAAVTTGAWIFTGGVSTGVISHVGDALKDHSSKSRGRVCAIGIAPWGLVENKEDLIGKDVTRLYQTMSNPLSKLSVLNSAHTHFILADNGTLGRYGAEVKLRRQLEKHISLQKINTRLGQGVPVVGLVVEGGPNIFSVVLEYLREEPPVPVVVCDGSGRASDILSFAHKYCEEGGVIGEPLRDQLLVTIQKTFNYSRTQALQLLAAVAECMRKRDLVS
;
A
#
# COMPACT_ATOMS: atom_id res chain seq x y z
N TYR A 1 -26.67 7.47 0.81
CA TYR A 1 -27.24 7.17 -0.52
C TYR A 1 -26.56 5.94 -1.09
N PRO A 2 -27.25 5.10 -1.89
CA PRO A 2 -26.60 4.02 -2.65
C PRO A 2 -25.49 4.58 -3.55
N THR A 3 -24.42 3.82 -3.79
CA THR A 3 -23.32 4.26 -4.66
C THR A 3 -23.80 4.49 -6.10
N ASP A 4 -23.24 5.49 -6.74
CA ASP A 4 -23.54 5.94 -8.10
C ASP A 4 -22.35 5.79 -9.05
N ALA A 5 -21.22 5.25 -8.60
CA ALA A 5 -19.99 5.12 -9.37
C ALA A 5 -19.37 3.73 -9.18
N TYR A 6 -19.68 2.82 -10.10
CA TYR A 6 -19.08 1.48 -10.16
C TYR A 6 -19.16 0.87 -11.57
N GLY A 7 -18.24 -0.04 -11.86
CA GLY A 7 -18.19 -0.77 -13.14
C GLY A 7 -16.78 -1.12 -13.54
N THR A 8 -16.43 -0.90 -14.81
CA THR A 8 -15.11 -1.21 -15.39
C THR A 8 -14.42 0.05 -15.90
N LEU A 9 -13.16 0.23 -15.53
CA LEU A 9 -12.24 1.18 -16.14
C LEU A 9 -11.54 0.52 -17.33
N GLU A 10 -11.50 1.19 -18.47
CA GLU A 10 -10.65 0.86 -19.60
C GLU A 10 -9.56 1.93 -19.73
N PHE A 11 -8.33 1.57 -19.36
CA PHE A 11 -7.21 2.50 -19.37
C PHE A 11 -6.76 2.83 -20.80
N GLN A 12 -6.64 4.13 -21.09
CA GLN A 12 -6.09 4.64 -22.33
C GLN A 12 -4.62 5.03 -22.17
N GLY A 13 -3.77 4.53 -23.07
CA GLY A 13 -2.33 4.85 -23.14
C GLY A 13 -1.42 3.65 -22.86
N GLY A 14 -0.30 3.55 -23.58
CA GLY A 14 0.74 2.54 -23.34
C GLY A 14 0.66 1.24 -24.14
N GLY A 15 0.04 1.23 -25.32
CA GLY A 15 0.06 0.10 -26.28
C GLY A 15 -0.80 -1.12 -25.90
N TYR A 16 -1.36 -1.17 -24.69
CA TYR A 16 -2.25 -2.24 -24.22
C TYR A 16 -3.48 -1.64 -23.53
N CYS A 17 -4.67 -2.15 -23.87
CA CYS A 17 -5.91 -1.83 -23.15
C CYS A 17 -5.98 -2.73 -21.90
N ASN A 18 -5.73 -2.15 -20.72
CA ASN A 18 -5.93 -2.86 -19.46
C ASN A 18 -7.29 -2.49 -18.86
N LYS A 19 -8.02 -3.48 -18.38
CA LYS A 19 -9.31 -3.28 -17.71
C LYS A 19 -9.19 -3.49 -16.21
N ALA A 20 -9.85 -2.65 -15.43
CA ALA A 20 -9.94 -2.82 -13.98
C ALA A 20 -11.37 -2.61 -13.49
N MET A 21 -11.82 -3.43 -12.53
CA MET A 21 -13.11 -3.17 -11.88
C MET A 21 -12.95 -2.04 -10.86
N TYR A 22 -13.97 -1.21 -10.66
CA TYR A 22 -13.94 -0.17 -9.63
C TYR A 22 -15.28 0.01 -8.95
N ILE A 23 -15.22 0.52 -7.72
CA ILE A 23 -16.39 0.94 -6.95
C ILE A 23 -16.02 2.14 -6.06
N ARG A 24 -16.91 3.14 -6.01
CA ARG A 24 -16.91 4.18 -4.98
C ARG A 24 -17.68 3.69 -3.77
N VAL A 25 -17.08 3.79 -2.59
CA VAL A 25 -17.67 3.36 -1.31
C VAL A 25 -17.49 4.43 -0.26
N SER A 26 -18.36 4.43 0.76
CA SER A 26 -18.15 5.29 1.93
C SER A 26 -16.91 4.83 2.71
N TYR A 27 -16.16 5.75 3.29
CA TYR A 27 -14.96 5.48 4.09
C TYR A 27 -15.20 4.58 5.33
N ASP A 28 -16.46 4.44 5.75
CA ASP A 28 -16.93 3.61 6.87
C ASP A 28 -17.68 2.35 6.42
N THR A 29 -17.62 2.01 5.12
CA THR A 29 -18.22 0.77 4.59
C THR A 29 -17.64 -0.44 5.31
N LYS A 30 -18.51 -1.34 5.76
CA LYS A 30 -18.09 -2.51 6.53
C LYS A 30 -17.22 -3.45 5.69
N PRO A 31 -16.17 -4.05 6.27
CA PRO A 31 -15.21 -4.86 5.52
C PRO A 31 -15.79 -6.20 5.03
N ASP A 32 -16.83 -6.74 5.68
CA ASP A 32 -17.53 -7.95 5.22
C ASP A 32 -18.25 -7.71 3.89
N ALA A 33 -18.88 -6.55 3.71
CA ALA A 33 -19.50 -6.17 2.45
C ALA A 33 -18.46 -5.99 1.33
N LEU A 34 -17.30 -5.40 1.63
CA LEU A 34 -16.21 -5.26 0.66
C LEU A 34 -15.63 -6.62 0.27
N LEU A 35 -15.39 -7.51 1.23
CA LEU A 35 -14.90 -8.85 0.94
C LEU A 35 -15.92 -9.66 0.13
N HIS A 36 -17.22 -9.55 0.47
CA HIS A 36 -18.28 -10.15 -0.32
C HIS A 36 -18.23 -9.67 -1.77
N LEU A 37 -18.16 -8.35 -1.99
CA LEU A 37 -18.00 -7.77 -3.33
C LEU A 37 -16.81 -8.40 -4.06
N MET A 38 -15.65 -8.45 -3.43
CA MET A 38 -14.43 -8.95 -4.04
C MET A 38 -14.53 -10.42 -4.44
N VAL A 39 -15.10 -11.27 -3.58
CA VAL A 39 -15.14 -12.73 -3.81
C VAL A 39 -16.34 -13.15 -4.66
N LYS A 40 -17.50 -12.52 -4.48
CA LYS A 40 -18.75 -12.93 -5.13
C LYS A 40 -18.99 -12.17 -6.42
N ASP A 41 -18.93 -10.84 -6.36
CA ASP A 41 -19.29 -9.99 -7.50
C ASP A 41 -18.10 -9.83 -8.47
N TRP A 42 -16.88 -9.63 -7.95
CA TRP A 42 -15.65 -9.60 -8.76
C TRP A 42 -15.04 -10.99 -9.00
N GLN A 43 -15.62 -12.04 -8.41
CA GLN A 43 -15.19 -13.43 -8.60
C GLN A 43 -13.71 -13.68 -8.27
N LEU A 44 -13.15 -12.94 -7.31
CA LEU A 44 -11.78 -13.16 -6.87
C LEU A 44 -11.69 -14.39 -5.97
N GLU A 45 -10.72 -15.26 -6.25
CA GLU A 45 -10.32 -16.31 -5.31
C GLU A 45 -9.71 -15.67 -4.06
N LEU A 46 -10.13 -16.13 -2.89
CA LEU A 46 -9.59 -15.68 -1.61
C LEU A 46 -8.06 -15.90 -1.59
N PRO A 47 -7.26 -14.88 -1.23
CA PRO A 47 -5.81 -14.98 -1.38
C PRO A 47 -5.21 -15.88 -0.31
N LYS A 48 -4.12 -16.56 -0.65
CA LYS A 48 -3.35 -17.35 0.34
C LYS A 48 -2.35 -16.48 1.13
N LEU A 49 -2.15 -15.24 0.69
CA LEU A 49 -1.30 -14.23 1.31
C LEU A 49 -1.80 -12.84 0.91
N LEU A 50 -1.79 -11.88 1.84
CA LEU A 50 -2.05 -10.48 1.53
C LEU A 50 -0.77 -9.66 1.72
N ILE A 51 -0.27 -9.07 0.64
CA ILE A 51 0.88 -8.15 0.68
C ILE A 51 0.36 -6.73 0.66
N SER A 52 0.56 -6.00 1.75
CA SER A 52 0.11 -4.62 1.87
C SER A 52 1.29 -3.65 1.73
N VAL A 53 1.36 -2.95 0.59
CA VAL A 53 2.48 -2.07 0.25
C VAL A 53 2.23 -0.64 0.74
N HIS A 54 3.20 -0.11 1.48
CA HIS A 54 3.22 1.24 2.04
C HIS A 54 4.52 1.93 1.66
N GLY A 55 4.50 3.26 1.59
CA GLY A 55 5.70 3.99 1.22
C GLY A 55 5.47 5.44 0.84
N GLY A 56 6.41 5.98 0.07
CA GLY A 56 6.37 7.34 -0.44
C GLY A 56 5.12 7.67 -1.24
N LEU A 57 4.44 8.76 -0.87
CA LEU A 57 3.33 9.32 -1.65
C LEU A 57 3.84 10.21 -2.81
N GLN A 58 5.01 10.81 -2.62
CA GLN A 58 5.67 11.66 -3.62
C GLN A 58 6.57 10.82 -4.52
N SER A 59 6.69 11.20 -5.79
CA SER A 59 7.59 10.56 -6.74
C SER A 59 9.04 10.65 -6.27
N PHE A 60 9.73 9.51 -6.28
CA PHE A 60 11.14 9.40 -5.93
C PHE A 60 11.84 8.42 -6.87
N GLN A 61 13.15 8.57 -7.02
CA GLN A 61 13.97 7.67 -7.80
C GLN A 61 14.58 6.61 -6.90
N MET A 62 14.38 5.35 -7.28
CA MET A 62 15.02 4.21 -6.64
C MET A 62 16.26 3.82 -7.44
N GLN A 63 17.33 3.39 -6.77
CA GLN A 63 18.51 2.89 -7.47
C GLN A 63 18.12 1.74 -8.42
N PRO A 64 18.63 1.70 -9.67
CA PRO A 64 18.17 0.74 -10.67
C PRO A 64 18.23 -0.73 -10.24
N LYS A 65 19.32 -1.11 -9.55
CA LYS A 65 19.50 -2.46 -8.99
C LYS A 65 18.42 -2.78 -7.94
N LEU A 66 18.15 -1.85 -7.04
CA LEU A 66 17.12 -2.02 -6.01
C LEU A 66 15.73 -2.09 -6.64
N LYS A 67 15.40 -1.23 -7.61
CA LYS A 67 14.13 -1.26 -8.36
C LYS A 67 13.91 -2.63 -9.01
N GLN A 68 14.95 -3.19 -9.62
CA GLN A 68 14.88 -4.50 -10.25
C GLN A 68 14.64 -5.63 -9.24
N VAL A 69 15.36 -5.63 -8.11
CA VAL A 69 15.21 -6.64 -7.05
C VAL A 69 13.84 -6.55 -6.39
N PHE A 70 13.41 -5.33 -6.04
CA PHE A 70 12.08 -5.05 -5.49
C PHE A 70 10.97 -5.55 -6.41
N GLY A 71 10.98 -5.12 -7.68
CA GLY A 71 9.92 -5.47 -8.63
C GLY A 71 9.84 -6.97 -8.90
N LYS A 72 10.98 -7.63 -9.13
CA LYS A 72 11.04 -9.08 -9.32
C LYS A 72 10.61 -9.85 -8.07
N GLY A 73 11.05 -9.42 -6.90
CA GLY A 73 10.70 -10.05 -5.62
C GLY A 73 9.20 -9.98 -5.33
N LEU A 74 8.61 -8.80 -5.46
CA LEU A 74 7.18 -8.57 -5.24
C LEU A 74 6.31 -9.43 -6.17
N VAL A 75 6.60 -9.37 -7.49
CA VAL A 75 5.86 -10.15 -8.49
C VAL A 75 6.03 -11.65 -8.23
N LYS A 76 7.26 -12.11 -7.99
CA LYS A 76 7.53 -13.53 -7.74
C LYS A 76 6.78 -14.03 -6.50
N ALA A 77 6.80 -13.27 -5.41
CA ALA A 77 6.07 -13.61 -4.19
C ALA A 77 4.56 -13.73 -4.46
N ALA A 78 3.98 -12.75 -5.16
CA ALA A 78 2.55 -12.75 -5.45
C ALA A 78 2.13 -13.90 -6.37
N VAL A 79 2.87 -14.16 -7.44
CA VAL A 79 2.58 -15.26 -8.38
C VAL A 79 2.74 -16.62 -7.71
N THR A 80 3.82 -16.82 -6.94
CA THR A 80 4.12 -18.12 -6.33
C THR A 80 3.09 -18.52 -5.28
N THR A 81 2.57 -17.54 -4.55
CA THR A 81 1.65 -17.79 -3.43
C THR A 81 0.18 -17.62 -3.82
N GLY A 82 -0.13 -16.95 -4.94
CA GLY A 82 -1.49 -16.50 -5.22
C GLY A 82 -1.91 -15.36 -4.28
N ALA A 83 -1.00 -14.41 -4.04
CA ALA A 83 -1.27 -13.28 -3.15
C ALA A 83 -2.11 -12.20 -3.82
N TRP A 84 -2.89 -11.49 -3.00
CA TRP A 84 -3.37 -10.15 -3.35
C TRP A 84 -2.33 -9.10 -2.95
N ILE A 85 -2.21 -8.04 -3.76
CA ILE A 85 -1.38 -6.87 -3.45
C ILE A 85 -2.30 -5.68 -3.20
N PHE A 86 -2.26 -5.14 -1.98
CA PHE A 86 -2.92 -3.89 -1.62
C PHE A 86 -1.95 -2.71 -1.76
N THR A 87 -2.40 -1.64 -2.41
CA THR A 87 -1.66 -0.37 -2.50
C THR A 87 -2.60 0.83 -2.40
N GLY A 88 -2.06 2.05 -2.42
CA GLY A 88 -2.85 3.29 -2.48
C GLY A 88 -3.52 3.57 -3.84
N GLY A 89 -3.31 2.74 -4.86
CA GLY A 89 -3.98 2.81 -6.18
C GLY A 89 -3.59 3.97 -7.10
N VAL A 90 -3.22 5.13 -6.57
CA VAL A 90 -2.82 6.30 -7.36
C VAL A 90 -1.39 6.19 -7.88
N SER A 91 -1.13 6.67 -9.10
CA SER A 91 0.13 6.44 -9.83
C SER A 91 1.27 7.39 -9.42
N THR A 92 1.50 7.57 -8.12
CA THR A 92 2.59 8.38 -7.57
C THR A 92 3.46 7.58 -6.59
N GLY A 93 4.69 8.05 -6.38
CA GLY A 93 5.60 7.50 -5.37
C GLY A 93 5.83 6.00 -5.51
N VAL A 94 5.67 5.24 -4.41
CA VAL A 94 5.94 3.79 -4.41
C VAL A 94 5.00 3.03 -5.35
N ILE A 95 3.75 3.49 -5.52
CA ILE A 95 2.78 2.82 -6.38
C ILE A 95 3.24 2.84 -7.85
N SER A 96 3.93 3.90 -8.29
CA SER A 96 4.52 3.94 -9.65
C SER A 96 5.52 2.81 -9.86
N HIS A 97 6.40 2.55 -8.89
CA HIS A 97 7.37 1.45 -8.95
C HIS A 97 6.71 0.07 -8.90
N VAL A 98 5.64 -0.09 -8.11
CA VAL A 98 4.81 -1.31 -8.11
C VAL A 98 4.16 -1.52 -9.47
N GLY A 99 3.59 -0.46 -10.06
CA GLY A 99 2.94 -0.53 -11.36
C GLY A 99 3.89 -0.91 -12.49
N ASP A 100 5.11 -0.38 -12.48
CA ASP A 100 6.16 -0.77 -13.43
C ASP A 100 6.48 -2.28 -13.33
N ALA A 101 6.65 -2.80 -12.11
CA ALA A 101 6.91 -4.22 -11.90
C ALA A 101 5.77 -5.12 -12.40
N LEU A 102 4.52 -4.71 -12.19
CA LEU A 102 3.34 -5.43 -12.65
C LEU A 102 3.22 -5.42 -14.19
N LYS A 103 3.49 -4.29 -14.84
CA LYS A 103 3.50 -4.15 -16.31
C LYS A 103 4.61 -5.00 -16.95
N ASP A 104 5.80 -4.97 -16.37
CA ASP A 104 6.94 -5.79 -16.82
C ASP A 104 6.65 -7.28 -16.75
N HIS A 105 5.87 -7.73 -15.77
CA HIS A 105 5.43 -9.12 -15.68
C HIS A 105 4.36 -9.45 -16.71
N SER A 106 3.32 -8.61 -16.83
CA SER A 106 2.20 -8.84 -17.73
C SER A 106 2.62 -8.92 -19.20
N SER A 107 3.69 -8.24 -19.59
CA SER A 107 4.23 -8.30 -20.96
C SER A 107 5.00 -9.59 -21.26
N LYS A 108 5.43 -10.34 -20.23
CA LYS A 108 6.32 -11.51 -20.36
C LYS A 108 5.67 -12.85 -20.01
N SER A 109 4.52 -12.85 -19.33
CA SER A 109 3.88 -14.06 -18.81
C SER A 109 2.36 -14.05 -19.06
N ARG A 110 1.77 -15.24 -19.08
CA ARG A 110 0.30 -15.40 -19.01
C ARG A 110 -0.12 -15.38 -17.54
N GLY A 111 -1.01 -14.45 -17.20
CA GLY A 111 -1.57 -14.29 -15.84
C GLY A 111 -1.33 -12.89 -15.28
N ARG A 112 -2.38 -12.27 -14.76
CA ARG A 112 -2.28 -10.97 -14.06
C ARG A 112 -2.23 -11.20 -12.57
N VAL A 113 -1.27 -10.58 -11.90
CA VAL A 113 -1.24 -10.48 -10.44
C VAL A 113 -2.44 -9.66 -9.97
N CYS A 114 -3.16 -10.13 -8.95
CA CYS A 114 -4.29 -9.40 -8.37
C CYS A 114 -3.78 -8.21 -7.54
N ALA A 115 -3.69 -7.05 -8.18
CA ALA A 115 -3.35 -5.78 -7.54
C ALA A 115 -4.60 -4.93 -7.35
N ILE A 116 -4.84 -4.51 -6.11
CA ILE A 116 -6.05 -3.81 -5.68
C ILE A 116 -5.64 -2.45 -5.08
N GLY A 117 -6.08 -1.38 -5.73
CA GLY A 117 -5.82 -0.01 -5.31
C GLY A 117 -6.92 0.48 -4.38
N ILE A 118 -6.59 0.82 -3.15
CA ILE A 118 -7.51 1.44 -2.20
C ILE A 118 -7.15 2.92 -2.11
N ALA A 119 -7.91 3.76 -2.77
CA ALA A 119 -7.58 5.17 -2.99
C ALA A 119 -8.71 6.09 -2.49
N PRO A 120 -8.40 7.31 -2.03
CA PRO A 120 -9.43 8.29 -1.71
C PRO A 120 -10.08 8.82 -2.99
N TRP A 121 -11.41 8.72 -3.10
CA TRP A 121 -12.20 9.25 -4.22
C TRP A 121 -11.93 10.74 -4.48
N GLY A 122 -11.74 11.50 -3.39
CA GLY A 122 -11.43 12.92 -3.43
C GLY A 122 -10.15 13.29 -4.19
N LEU A 123 -9.22 12.34 -4.34
CA LEU A 123 -7.91 12.54 -4.97
C LEU A 123 -7.87 12.06 -6.43
N VAL A 124 -8.88 11.32 -6.89
CA VAL A 124 -8.89 10.74 -8.24
C VAL A 124 -9.14 11.83 -9.28
N GLU A 125 -8.21 11.96 -10.23
CA GLU A 125 -8.37 12.83 -11.41
C GLU A 125 -9.51 12.32 -12.30
N ASN A 126 -10.32 13.23 -12.87
CA ASN A 126 -11.45 12.93 -13.76
C ASN A 126 -12.47 11.94 -13.16
N LYS A 127 -12.66 11.98 -11.84
CA LYS A 127 -13.59 11.08 -11.13
C LYS A 127 -15.05 11.30 -11.54
N GLU A 128 -15.41 12.48 -12.03
CA GLU A 128 -16.74 12.83 -12.52
C GLU A 128 -17.14 11.94 -13.71
N ASP A 129 -16.18 11.56 -14.55
CA ASP A 129 -16.40 10.64 -15.68
C ASP A 129 -16.69 9.20 -15.23
N LEU A 130 -16.31 8.87 -13.99
CA LEU A 130 -16.52 7.55 -13.39
C LEU A 130 -17.91 7.42 -12.76
N ILE A 131 -18.76 8.45 -12.81
CA ILE A 131 -20.13 8.36 -12.33
C ILE A 131 -20.96 7.55 -13.33
N GLY A 132 -21.63 6.52 -12.80
CA GLY A 132 -22.44 5.56 -13.52
C GLY A 132 -22.58 4.25 -12.74
N LYS A 133 -23.68 3.55 -12.97
CA LYS A 133 -23.99 2.26 -12.36
C LYS A 133 -23.71 1.15 -13.36
N ASP A 134 -22.76 0.28 -13.03
CA ASP A 134 -22.31 -0.82 -13.89
C ASP A 134 -21.90 -0.36 -15.29
N VAL A 135 -21.07 0.68 -15.34
CA VAL A 135 -20.63 1.30 -16.59
C VAL A 135 -19.19 0.94 -16.93
N THR A 136 -18.91 0.84 -18.23
CA THR A 136 -17.53 0.86 -18.73
C THR A 136 -17.12 2.29 -19.05
N ARG A 137 -16.06 2.78 -18.42
CA ARG A 137 -15.53 4.14 -18.61
C ARG A 137 -14.10 4.11 -19.08
N LEU A 138 -13.83 4.91 -20.10
CA LEU A 138 -12.47 5.16 -20.56
C LEU A 138 -11.77 6.05 -19.54
N TYR A 139 -10.57 5.67 -19.12
CA TYR A 139 -9.81 6.41 -18.12
C TYR A 139 -8.43 6.77 -18.64
N GLN A 140 -8.14 8.06 -18.69
CA GLN A 140 -6.86 8.58 -19.16
C GLN A 140 -5.86 8.67 -18.00
N THR A 141 -4.65 8.14 -18.21
CA THR A 141 -3.59 8.17 -17.19
C THR A 141 -2.61 9.34 -17.35
N MET A 142 -2.96 10.34 -18.16
CA MET A 142 -2.13 11.53 -18.34
C MET A 142 -2.35 12.47 -17.16
N SER A 143 -1.33 12.65 -16.33
CA SER A 143 -1.36 13.60 -15.22
C SER A 143 -1.43 15.03 -15.75
N ASN A 144 -2.33 15.85 -15.22
CA ASN A 144 -2.33 17.29 -15.46
C ASN A 144 -1.31 17.96 -14.51
N PRO A 145 -0.24 18.60 -15.02
CA PRO A 145 0.79 19.23 -14.18
C PRO A 145 0.25 20.35 -13.26
N LEU A 146 -0.92 20.91 -13.59
CA LEU A 146 -1.58 21.96 -12.80
C LEU A 146 -2.57 21.40 -11.77
N SER A 147 -2.91 20.12 -11.86
CA SER A 147 -3.83 19.47 -10.95
C SER A 147 -3.13 19.03 -9.66
N LYS A 148 -3.84 19.13 -8.55
CA LYS A 148 -3.43 18.55 -7.26
C LYS A 148 -3.99 17.15 -7.05
N LEU A 149 -4.75 16.64 -8.01
CA LEU A 149 -5.30 15.30 -8.01
C LEU A 149 -4.28 14.31 -8.57
N SER A 150 -4.64 13.04 -8.61
CA SER A 150 -3.77 11.96 -9.05
C SER A 150 -4.53 10.96 -9.90
N VAL A 151 -3.87 10.50 -10.95
CA VAL A 151 -4.42 9.47 -11.83
C VAL A 151 -4.29 8.09 -11.18
N LEU A 152 -5.26 7.22 -11.42
CA LEU A 152 -5.19 5.81 -11.04
C LEU A 152 -4.09 5.09 -11.83
N ASN A 153 -3.43 4.11 -11.19
CA ASN A 153 -2.36 3.35 -11.83
C ASN A 153 -2.91 2.24 -12.74
N SER A 154 -2.61 2.32 -14.03
CA SER A 154 -3.14 1.37 -15.03
C SER A 154 -2.64 -0.06 -14.91
N ALA A 155 -1.71 -0.38 -14.01
CA ALA A 155 -1.27 -1.75 -13.78
C ALA A 155 -2.17 -2.52 -12.80
N HIS A 156 -3.02 -1.82 -12.05
CA HIS A 156 -3.92 -2.44 -11.09
C HIS A 156 -5.12 -3.09 -11.76
N THR A 157 -5.66 -4.10 -11.10
CA THR A 157 -6.77 -4.91 -11.61
C THR A 157 -8.11 -4.50 -11.01
N HIS A 158 -8.11 -3.90 -9.82
CA HIS A 158 -9.31 -3.51 -9.09
C HIS A 158 -9.07 -2.22 -8.30
N PHE A 159 -10.12 -1.44 -8.09
CA PHE A 159 -10.08 -0.22 -7.29
C PHE A 159 -11.25 -0.13 -6.31
N ILE A 160 -10.92 0.16 -5.05
CA ILE A 160 -11.89 0.57 -4.03
C ILE A 160 -11.63 2.05 -3.75
N LEU A 161 -12.58 2.89 -4.12
CA LEU A 161 -12.46 4.34 -4.03
C LEU A 161 -13.21 4.84 -2.80
N ALA A 162 -12.48 5.08 -1.72
CA ALA A 162 -13.01 5.46 -0.42
C ALA A 162 -13.40 6.94 -0.41
N ASP A 163 -14.64 7.24 -0.04
CA ASP A 163 -15.18 8.60 -0.04
C ASP A 163 -15.61 9.04 1.36
N ASN A 164 -15.11 10.20 1.78
CA ASN A 164 -15.49 10.89 3.01
C ASN A 164 -15.97 12.33 2.74
N GLY A 165 -16.24 12.68 1.48
CA GLY A 165 -16.68 14.00 1.05
C GLY A 165 -15.57 15.03 0.88
N THR A 166 -14.31 14.71 1.20
CA THR A 166 -13.19 15.64 1.04
C THR A 166 -12.66 15.66 -0.40
N LEU A 167 -12.06 16.78 -0.80
CA LEU A 167 -11.45 16.97 -2.12
C LEU A 167 -9.93 17.13 -1.99
N GLY A 168 -9.16 16.38 -2.79
CA GLY A 168 -7.71 16.45 -2.84
C GLY A 168 -7.00 16.07 -1.53
N ARG A 169 -7.65 15.29 -0.66
CA ARG A 169 -7.08 14.88 0.63
C ARG A 169 -6.96 13.36 0.72
N TYR A 170 -5.85 12.93 1.30
CA TYR A 170 -5.65 11.56 1.77
C TYR A 170 -6.38 11.33 3.10
N GLY A 171 -6.61 10.06 3.44
CA GLY A 171 -7.09 9.66 4.77
C GLY A 171 -8.42 8.90 4.75
N ALA A 172 -9.24 9.07 3.71
CA ALA A 172 -10.51 8.35 3.58
C ALA A 172 -10.30 6.83 3.49
N GLU A 173 -9.19 6.42 2.88
CA GLU A 173 -8.82 5.04 2.64
C GLU A 173 -8.17 4.36 3.84
N VAL A 174 -7.63 5.11 4.81
CA VAL A 174 -6.75 4.57 5.86
C VAL A 174 -7.48 3.57 6.75
N LYS A 175 -8.57 4.00 7.40
CA LYS A 175 -9.36 3.13 8.28
C LYS A 175 -9.99 1.97 7.51
N LEU A 176 -10.53 2.26 6.33
CA LEU A 176 -11.16 1.27 5.45
C LEU A 176 -10.18 0.14 5.11
N ARG A 177 -8.96 0.50 4.67
CA ARG A 177 -7.89 -0.45 4.33
C ARG A 177 -7.49 -1.30 5.53
N ARG A 178 -7.29 -0.69 6.70
CA ARG A 178 -6.96 -1.42 7.94
C ARG A 178 -8.03 -2.45 8.30
N GLN A 179 -9.29 -2.04 8.29
CA GLN A 179 -10.40 -2.92 8.63
C GLN A 179 -10.58 -4.05 7.62
N LEU A 180 -10.35 -3.78 6.33
CA LEU A 180 -10.41 -4.80 5.28
C LEU A 180 -9.25 -5.80 5.40
N GLU A 181 -8.01 -5.34 5.61
CA GLU A 181 -6.85 -6.20 5.85
C GLU A 181 -7.09 -7.14 7.03
N LYS A 182 -7.57 -6.60 8.16
CA LYS A 182 -7.91 -7.39 9.35
C LYS A 182 -9.05 -8.37 9.09
N HIS A 183 -10.06 -7.99 8.32
CA HIS A 183 -11.18 -8.89 8.01
C HIS A 183 -10.75 -10.03 7.08
N ILE A 184 -9.86 -9.75 6.12
CA ILE A 184 -9.27 -10.77 5.24
C ILE A 184 -8.42 -11.74 6.04
N SER A 185 -7.64 -11.27 7.01
CA SER A 185 -6.78 -12.14 7.82
C SER A 185 -7.54 -13.19 8.63
N LEU A 186 -8.80 -12.89 8.98
CA LEU A 186 -9.69 -13.81 9.70
C LEU A 186 -10.33 -14.88 8.79
N GLN A 187 -10.20 -14.76 7.47
CA GLN A 187 -10.79 -15.71 6.54
C GLN A 187 -9.98 -17.00 6.50
N LYS A 188 -10.66 -18.14 6.63
CA LYS A 188 -10.02 -19.45 6.66
C LYS A 188 -9.64 -19.88 5.24
N ILE A 189 -8.35 -20.03 4.99
CA ILE A 189 -7.81 -20.56 3.72
C ILE A 189 -7.49 -22.05 3.78
N ASN A 190 -7.24 -22.58 4.97
CA ASN A 190 -7.05 -24.01 5.19
C ASN A 190 -7.96 -24.51 6.31
N THR A 191 -9.03 -25.21 5.92
CA THR A 191 -10.04 -25.74 6.84
C THR A 191 -9.49 -26.78 7.82
N ARG A 192 -8.38 -27.44 7.49
CA ARG A 192 -7.75 -28.46 8.35
C ARG A 192 -6.84 -27.87 9.43
N LEU A 193 -6.21 -26.74 9.15
CA LEU A 193 -5.28 -26.07 10.08
C LEU A 193 -5.89 -24.85 10.78
N GLY A 194 -7.09 -24.43 10.39
CA GLY A 194 -7.76 -23.25 10.95
C GLY A 194 -7.01 -21.94 10.68
N GLN A 195 -6.05 -21.95 9.75
CA GLN A 195 -5.20 -20.80 9.45
C GLN A 195 -5.97 -19.75 8.65
N GLY A 196 -5.92 -18.52 9.14
CA GLY A 196 -6.37 -17.33 8.46
C GLY A 196 -5.45 -16.95 7.28
N VAL A 197 -5.83 -15.93 6.52
CA VAL A 197 -4.95 -15.36 5.48
C VAL A 197 -3.78 -14.63 6.16
N PRO A 198 -2.51 -15.04 5.96
CA PRO A 198 -1.38 -14.26 6.45
C PRO A 198 -1.32 -12.89 5.76
N VAL A 199 -1.05 -11.85 6.54
CA VAL A 199 -0.85 -10.49 6.04
C VAL A 199 0.62 -10.11 6.29
N VAL A 200 1.23 -9.41 5.34
CA VAL A 200 2.58 -8.86 5.47
C VAL A 200 2.56 -7.40 5.03
N GLY A 201 3.10 -6.50 5.84
CA GLY A 201 3.37 -5.11 5.45
C GLY A 201 4.68 -5.02 4.68
N LEU A 202 4.71 -4.29 3.56
CA LEU A 202 5.92 -4.01 2.80
C LEU A 202 6.14 -2.49 2.74
N VAL A 203 7.26 -2.01 3.25
CA VAL A 203 7.58 -0.58 3.34
C VAL A 203 8.70 -0.23 2.36
N VAL A 204 8.49 0.82 1.57
CA VAL A 204 9.48 1.33 0.60
C VAL A 204 9.51 2.86 0.63
N GLU A 205 10.69 3.44 0.82
CA GLU A 205 10.88 4.86 1.11
C GLU A 205 10.03 5.28 2.32
N GLY A 206 9.14 6.26 2.20
CA GLY A 206 8.19 6.68 3.22
C GLY A 206 8.47 8.02 3.88
N GLY A 207 7.38 8.72 4.17
CA GLY A 207 7.35 9.85 5.09
C GLY A 207 7.21 9.41 6.57
N PRO A 208 7.12 10.39 7.49
CA PRO A 208 6.97 10.15 8.93
C PRO A 208 5.72 9.35 9.33
N ASN A 209 4.68 9.34 8.49
CA ASN A 209 3.47 8.56 8.71
C ASN A 209 3.73 7.03 8.69
N ILE A 210 4.79 6.58 8.01
CA ILE A 210 5.13 5.16 7.93
C ILE A 210 5.44 4.55 9.30
N PHE A 211 6.09 5.29 10.21
CA PHE A 211 6.37 4.78 11.55
C PHE A 211 5.09 4.44 12.32
N SER A 212 4.04 5.26 12.18
CA SER A 212 2.73 4.96 12.75
C SER A 212 2.08 3.73 12.12
N VAL A 213 2.16 3.58 10.79
CA VAL A 213 1.63 2.41 10.07
C VAL A 213 2.32 1.12 10.52
N VAL A 214 3.65 1.13 10.62
CA VAL A 214 4.43 -0.01 11.10
C VAL A 214 4.05 -0.33 12.55
N LEU A 215 3.96 0.68 13.40
CA LEU A 215 3.59 0.48 14.80
C LEU A 215 2.18 -0.09 14.96
N GLU A 216 1.22 0.34 14.14
CA GLU A 216 -0.13 -0.21 14.11
C GLU A 216 -0.11 -1.71 13.74
N TYR A 217 0.62 -2.10 12.69
CA TYR A 217 0.79 -3.51 12.32
C TYR A 217 1.40 -4.35 13.45
N LEU A 218 2.46 -3.84 14.07
CA LEU A 218 3.16 -4.54 15.15
C LEU A 218 2.30 -4.67 16.41
N ARG A 219 1.35 -3.76 16.63
CA ARG A 219 0.42 -3.78 17.78
C ARG A 219 -0.84 -4.61 17.56
N GLU A 220 -1.09 -5.08 16.34
CA GLU A 220 -2.24 -5.95 16.09
C GLU A 220 -2.15 -7.27 16.86
N GLU A 221 -3.29 -7.92 17.00
CA GLU A 221 -3.42 -9.24 17.62
C GLU A 221 -4.15 -10.18 16.64
N PRO A 222 -3.43 -11.15 16.01
CA PRO A 222 -1.97 -11.33 16.08
C PRO A 222 -1.20 -10.21 15.36
N PRO A 223 0.06 -9.95 15.72
CA PRO A 223 0.88 -8.95 15.05
C PRO A 223 1.11 -9.27 13.57
N VAL A 224 1.20 -8.23 12.75
CA VAL A 224 1.52 -8.37 11.34
C VAL A 224 3.00 -8.09 11.10
N PRO A 225 3.75 -9.03 10.50
CA PRO A 225 5.15 -8.81 10.17
C PRO A 225 5.30 -7.74 9.07
N VAL A 226 6.40 -6.98 9.15
CA VAL A 226 6.72 -5.87 8.25
C VAL A 226 8.09 -6.10 7.62
N VAL A 227 8.14 -6.08 6.30
CA VAL A 227 9.38 -6.10 5.51
C VAL A 227 9.72 -4.67 5.07
N VAL A 228 10.94 -4.22 5.31
CA VAL A 228 11.44 -2.89 4.99
C VAL A 228 12.45 -2.97 3.86
N CYS A 229 12.24 -2.18 2.81
CA CYS A 229 13.15 -2.12 1.67
C CYS A 229 14.36 -1.22 1.99
N ASP A 230 15.42 -1.79 2.54
CA ASP A 230 16.67 -1.06 2.84
C ASP A 230 17.27 -0.40 1.58
N GLY A 231 17.75 0.83 1.75
CA GLY A 231 18.32 1.64 0.67
C GLY A 231 17.29 2.30 -0.26
N SER A 232 15.99 2.17 0.06
CA SER A 232 14.93 2.84 -0.70
C SER A 232 14.68 4.28 -0.25
N GLY A 233 15.28 4.72 0.86
CA GLY A 233 15.26 6.10 1.31
C GLY A 233 14.42 6.34 2.57
N ARG A 234 14.66 7.51 3.17
CA ARG A 234 13.82 8.17 4.18
C ARG A 234 13.37 7.23 5.31
N ALA A 235 12.06 7.01 5.50
CA ALA A 235 11.57 6.23 6.63
C ALA A 235 12.06 4.77 6.62
N SER A 236 12.14 4.14 5.44
CA SER A 236 12.66 2.78 5.28
C SER A 236 14.10 2.67 5.76
N ASP A 237 14.97 3.60 5.36
CA ASP A 237 16.38 3.57 5.77
C ASP A 237 16.54 3.82 7.27
N ILE A 238 15.71 4.68 7.87
CA ILE A 238 15.72 4.90 9.33
C ILE A 238 15.29 3.64 10.08
N LEU A 239 14.23 2.96 9.62
CA LEU A 239 13.77 1.70 10.22
C LEU A 239 14.81 0.60 10.07
N SER A 240 15.38 0.44 8.87
CA SER A 240 16.45 -0.52 8.58
C SER A 240 17.69 -0.27 9.44
N PHE A 241 18.11 0.99 9.55
CA PHE A 241 19.24 1.38 10.39
C PHE A 241 18.97 1.08 11.87
N ALA A 242 17.80 1.44 12.39
CA ALA A 242 17.42 1.10 13.76
C ALA A 242 17.40 -0.43 13.98
N HIS A 243 16.80 -1.18 13.05
CA HIS A 243 16.73 -2.65 13.11
C HIS A 243 18.13 -3.29 13.12
N LYS A 244 19.06 -2.79 12.30
CA LYS A 244 20.41 -3.34 12.16
C LYS A 244 21.29 -3.10 13.40
N TYR A 245 21.16 -1.94 14.04
CA TYR A 245 22.08 -1.49 15.09
C TYR A 245 21.49 -1.50 16.49
N CYS A 246 20.19 -1.76 16.67
CA CYS A 246 19.63 -1.96 18.00
C CYS A 246 20.19 -3.22 18.67
N GLU A 247 20.25 -3.17 19.99
CA GLU A 247 20.73 -4.25 20.85
C GLU A 247 19.70 -5.41 20.88
N GLU A 248 20.04 -6.50 21.58
CA GLU A 248 19.09 -7.58 21.83
C GLU A 248 17.81 -7.06 22.48
N GLY A 249 16.67 -7.64 22.09
CA GLY A 249 15.35 -7.15 22.51
C GLY A 249 14.93 -5.80 21.90
N GLY A 250 15.70 -5.27 20.95
CA GLY A 250 15.35 -4.05 20.21
C GLY A 250 15.62 -2.75 20.95
N VAL A 251 16.52 -2.78 21.94
CA VAL A 251 16.89 -1.60 22.72
C VAL A 251 17.76 -0.67 21.88
N ILE A 252 17.43 0.62 21.88
CA ILE A 252 18.21 1.67 21.21
C ILE A 252 19.10 2.36 22.24
N GLY A 253 20.38 1.99 22.26
CA GLY A 253 21.39 2.62 23.12
C GLY A 253 21.67 4.08 22.77
N GLU A 254 22.25 4.84 23.70
CA GLU A 254 22.48 6.30 23.56
C GLU A 254 23.26 6.71 22.29
N PRO A 255 24.35 6.03 21.88
CA PRO A 255 25.07 6.40 20.65
C PRO A 255 24.20 6.28 19.39
N LEU A 256 23.40 5.20 19.31
CA LEU A 256 22.46 4.99 18.22
C LEU A 256 21.31 6.00 18.27
N ARG A 257 20.83 6.31 19.48
CA ARG A 257 19.76 7.28 19.73
C ARG A 257 20.12 8.66 19.17
N ASP A 258 21.32 9.15 19.47
CA ASP A 258 21.80 10.44 18.98
C ASP A 258 21.96 10.45 17.45
N GLN A 259 22.49 9.37 16.87
CA GLN A 259 22.64 9.25 15.42
C GLN A 259 21.28 9.21 14.70
N LEU A 260 20.32 8.45 15.23
CA LEU A 260 18.96 8.39 14.71
C LEU A 260 18.27 9.75 14.82
N LEU A 261 18.44 10.46 15.94
CA LEU A 261 17.86 11.78 16.13
C LEU A 261 18.34 12.76 15.05
N VAL A 262 19.65 12.83 14.84
CA VAL A 262 20.24 13.70 13.79
C VAL A 262 19.77 13.28 12.40
N THR A 263 19.69 11.98 12.14
CA THR A 263 19.20 11.45 10.86
C THR A 263 17.75 11.85 10.62
N ILE A 264 16.86 11.64 11.59
CA ILE A 264 15.44 12.02 11.52
C ILE A 264 15.29 13.52 11.26
N GLN A 265 16.03 14.37 11.99
CA GLN A 265 15.99 15.82 11.79
C GLN A 265 16.36 16.21 10.37
N LYS A 266 17.46 15.65 9.83
CA LYS A 266 17.93 15.94 8.47
C LYS A 266 16.96 15.41 7.41
N THR A 267 16.49 14.16 7.56
CA THR A 267 15.65 13.48 6.57
C THR A 267 14.28 14.12 6.41
N PHE A 268 13.68 14.62 7.50
CA PHE A 268 12.33 15.19 7.48
C PHE A 268 12.28 16.71 7.71
N ASN A 269 13.43 17.36 7.84
CA ASN A 269 13.55 18.77 8.21
C ASN A 269 12.76 19.12 9.48
N TYR A 270 12.89 18.27 10.50
CA TYR A 270 12.15 18.36 11.76
C TYR A 270 12.94 19.10 12.83
N SER A 271 12.21 19.82 13.70
CA SER A 271 12.77 20.34 14.94
C SER A 271 13.20 19.19 15.86
N ARG A 272 14.07 19.49 16.84
CA ARG A 272 14.53 18.48 17.81
C ARG A 272 13.36 17.79 18.52
N THR A 273 12.33 18.55 18.89
CA THR A 273 11.14 18.03 19.57
C THR A 273 10.35 17.06 18.69
N GLN A 274 10.12 17.41 17.42
CA GLN A 274 9.44 16.53 16.46
C GLN A 274 10.25 15.27 16.18
N ALA A 275 11.57 15.39 16.08
CA ALA A 275 12.45 14.26 15.87
C ALA A 275 12.50 13.31 17.09
N LEU A 276 12.46 13.84 18.31
CA LEU A 276 12.35 13.03 19.54
C LEU A 276 11.04 12.24 19.60
N GLN A 277 9.92 12.84 19.18
CA GLN A 277 8.64 12.14 19.09
C GLN A 277 8.70 10.98 18.08
N LEU A 278 9.30 11.23 16.91
CA LEU A 278 9.44 10.18 15.89
C LEU A 278 10.41 9.08 16.32
N LEU A 279 11.50 9.44 17.00
CA LEU A 279 12.45 8.51 17.57
C LEU A 279 11.80 7.59 18.61
N ALA A 280 10.85 8.09 19.39
CA ALA A 280 10.07 7.26 20.30
C ALA A 280 9.22 6.23 19.54
N ALA A 281 8.62 6.61 18.41
CA ALA A 281 7.90 5.67 17.54
C ALA A 281 8.84 4.61 16.92
N VAL A 282 10.05 5.01 16.50
CA VAL A 282 11.08 4.08 16.01
C VAL A 282 11.48 3.08 17.09
N ALA A 283 11.79 3.56 18.31
CA ALA A 283 12.16 2.71 19.44
C ALA A 283 11.05 1.71 19.78
N GLU A 284 9.80 2.14 19.71
CA GLU A 284 8.65 1.28 19.95
C GLU A 284 8.50 0.21 18.86
N CYS A 285 8.74 0.53 17.58
CA CYS A 285 8.77 -0.47 16.53
C CYS A 285 9.85 -1.53 16.79
N MET A 286 11.03 -1.09 17.28
CA MET A 286 12.14 -2.01 17.55
C MET A 286 11.88 -2.95 18.73
N ARG A 287 10.98 -2.63 19.66
CA ARG A 287 10.60 -3.59 20.72
C ARG A 287 10.03 -4.92 20.19
N LYS A 288 9.51 -4.92 18.96
CA LYS A 288 9.08 -6.12 18.24
C LYS A 288 9.96 -6.38 17.02
N ARG A 289 11.28 -6.21 17.19
CA ARG A 289 12.29 -6.35 16.14
C ARG A 289 12.12 -7.63 15.31
N ASP A 290 11.81 -8.76 15.93
CA ASP A 290 11.68 -10.05 15.24
C ASP A 290 10.55 -10.10 14.20
N LEU A 291 9.62 -9.14 14.24
CA LEU A 291 8.55 -8.96 13.27
C LEU A 291 8.88 -7.92 12.19
N VAL A 292 10.03 -7.27 12.28
CA VAL A 292 10.55 -6.32 11.28
C VAL A 292 11.73 -6.98 10.58
N SER A 293 11.80 -6.92 9.25
CA SER A 293 12.86 -7.54 8.45
C SER A 293 13.35 -6.67 7.32
#